data_AF-A0AAD9WYF6-F1
#
_entry.id   AF-A0AAD9WYF6-F1
#
_cell.length_a   1.000
_cell.length_b   1.000
_cell.length_c   1.000
_cell.angle_alpha   90.00
_cell.angle_beta   90.00
_cell.angle_gamma   90.00
#
_symmetry.space_group_name_H-M   'P 1'
#
loop_
_entity.id
_entity.type
_entity.pdbx_description
1 polymer ?
#
loop_
_entity_poly.entity_id
_entity_poly.type
_entity_poly.pdbx_seq_one_letter_code
_entity_poly.pdbx_strand_id
1 'polypeptide(L)'
;MENISGRNRFTRQKPEAVSHNVLEGIKLLLSRWNGLQMAVQNQWGGCDSLQKSYQLAADIVSWFSQSKGPLYVEDLETLLHERMLLSFNTEIEDGSIEEVAEQLMIMYEECLHGNN
;
A
#
# COMPACT_ATOMS: atom_id res chain seq x y z
N MET A 1 43.95 -29.63 -2.75
CA MET A 1 44.36 -28.22 -2.62
C MET A 1 43.91 -27.59 -3.92
N GLU A 2 42.79 -26.87 -3.99
CA GLU A 2 42.57 -25.51 -3.44
C GLU A 2 41.19 -25.33 -2.76
N ASN A 3 41.08 -24.23 -2.00
CA ASN A 3 40.11 -23.93 -0.94
C ASN A 3 38.86 -23.15 -1.39
N ILE A 4 37.74 -23.46 -0.71
CA ILE A 4 36.68 -22.59 -0.13
C ILE A 4 36.48 -21.17 -0.71
N SER A 5 35.28 -20.91 -1.25
CA SER A 5 34.54 -19.63 -1.12
C SER A 5 33.09 -19.85 -1.62
N GLY A 6 32.02 -19.85 -0.83
CA GLY A 6 31.74 -18.94 0.27
C GLY A 6 31.04 -17.67 -0.22
N ARG A 7 29.83 -17.77 -0.81
CA ARG A 7 28.78 -16.73 -0.70
C ARG A 7 27.48 -17.16 -1.36
N ASN A 8 26.57 -17.70 -0.55
CA ASN A 8 25.15 -17.41 -0.71
C ASN A 8 25.01 -15.88 -0.67
N ARG A 9 24.85 -15.25 -1.83
CA ARG A 9 24.39 -13.86 -1.90
C ARG A 9 22.88 -13.89 -1.74
N PHE A 10 22.41 -14.09 -0.52
CA PHE A 10 21.13 -13.51 -0.12
C PHE A 10 21.36 -12.01 -0.15
N THR A 11 20.87 -11.39 -1.21
CA THR A 11 20.93 -9.95 -1.37
C THR A 11 20.14 -9.34 -0.23
N ARG A 12 20.85 -8.75 0.74
CA ARG A 12 20.32 -7.67 1.57
C ARG A 12 19.66 -6.67 0.62
N GLN A 13 18.34 -6.75 0.45
CA GLN A 13 17.62 -5.77 -0.34
C GLN A 13 17.88 -4.42 0.33
N LYS A 14 18.27 -3.43 -0.48
CA LYS A 14 18.44 -2.07 0.00
C LYS A 14 17.05 -1.58 0.43
N PRO A 15 16.93 -0.82 1.53
CA PRO A 15 15.62 -0.35 2.02
C PRO A 15 14.82 0.40 0.93
N GLU A 16 15.52 1.09 0.04
CA GLU A 16 14.97 1.74 -1.17
C GLU A 16 14.28 0.79 -2.17
N ALA A 17 14.73 -0.47 -2.30
CA ALA A 17 14.13 -1.45 -3.20
C ALA A 17 12.84 -2.06 -2.62
N VAL A 18 12.80 -2.22 -1.29
CA VAL A 18 11.59 -2.66 -0.58
C VAL A 18 10.48 -1.63 -0.74
N SER A 19 10.79 -0.34 -0.54
CA SER A 19 9.81 0.74 -0.71
C SER A 19 9.25 0.84 -2.14
N HIS A 20 10.06 0.59 -3.17
CA HIS A 20 9.59 0.61 -4.55
C HIS A 20 8.62 -0.54 -4.85
N ASN A 21 8.94 -1.76 -4.41
CA ASN A 21 8.07 -2.92 -4.63
C ASN A 21 6.75 -2.80 -3.87
N VAL A 22 6.80 -2.31 -2.62
CA VAL A 22 5.61 -2.02 -1.81
C VAL A 22 4.74 -0.97 -2.50
N LEU A 23 5.33 0.12 -3.00
CA LEU A 23 4.58 1.18 -3.70
C LEU A 23 3.85 0.65 -4.94
N GLU A 24 4.52 -0.14 -5.77
CA GLU A 24 3.91 -0.70 -6.98
C GLU A 24 2.79 -1.70 -6.65
N GLY A 25 2.97 -2.52 -5.60
CA GLY A 25 1.92 -3.41 -5.10
C GLY A 25 0.70 -2.65 -4.59
N ILE A 26 0.91 -1.57 -3.83
CA ILE A 26 -0.17 -0.70 -3.34
C ILE A 26 -0.92 -0.07 -4.52
N LYS A 27 -0.21 0.51 -5.50
CA LYS A 27 -0.84 1.08 -6.70
C LYS A 27 -1.68 0.04 -7.43
N LEU A 28 -1.19 -1.19 -7.55
CA LEU A 28 -1.92 -2.27 -8.20
C LEU A 28 -3.19 -2.63 -7.43
N LEU A 29 -3.11 -2.78 -6.10
CA LEU A 29 -4.28 -3.06 -5.26
C LEU A 29 -5.32 -1.93 -5.36
N LEU A 30 -4.90 -0.67 -5.23
CA LEU A 30 -5.77 0.49 -5.37
C LEU A 30 -6.39 0.61 -6.78
N SER A 31 -5.67 0.18 -7.83
CA SER A 31 -6.21 0.17 -9.19
C SER A 31 -7.35 -0.83 -9.38
N ARG A 32 -7.42 -1.87 -8.53
CA ARG A 32 -8.44 -2.92 -8.56
C ARG A 32 -9.59 -2.65 -7.59
N TRP A 33 -9.46 -1.64 -6.72
CA TRP A 33 -10.51 -1.26 -5.80
C TRP A 33 -11.59 -0.46 -6.52
N ASN A 34 -12.74 -1.09 -6.76
CA ASN A 34 -13.84 -0.50 -7.52
C ASN A 34 -14.32 0.85 -6.97
N GLY A 35 -14.46 0.99 -5.65
CA GLY A 35 -14.91 2.24 -5.02
C GLY A 35 -13.98 3.42 -5.36
N LEU A 36 -12.67 3.20 -5.28
CA LEU A 36 -11.68 4.21 -5.67
C LEU A 36 -11.68 4.48 -7.18
N GLN A 37 -11.81 3.44 -8.02
CA GLN A 37 -11.89 3.61 -9.48
C GLN A 37 -13.12 4.45 -9.87
N MET A 38 -14.28 4.19 -9.25
CA MET A 38 -15.47 4.99 -9.46
C MET A 38 -15.27 6.44 -9.02
N ALA A 39 -14.64 6.67 -7.86
CA ALA A 39 -14.35 8.01 -7.38
C ALA A 39 -13.43 8.80 -8.33
N VAL A 40 -12.40 8.14 -8.87
CA VAL A 40 -11.47 8.74 -9.85
C VAL A 40 -12.17 9.03 -11.17
N GLN A 41 -12.89 8.05 -11.73
CA GLN A 41 -13.56 8.17 -13.03
C GLN A 41 -14.64 9.26 -13.02
N ASN A 42 -15.41 9.35 -11.94
CA ASN A 42 -16.46 10.34 -11.78
C ASN A 42 -15.97 11.68 -11.22
N GLN A 43 -14.67 11.83 -10.98
CA GLN A 43 -14.06 13.04 -10.42
C GLN A 43 -14.73 13.48 -9.11
N TRP A 44 -15.07 12.54 -8.22
CA TRP A 44 -15.73 12.87 -6.96
C TRP A 44 -14.84 13.72 -6.04
N GLY A 45 -13.52 13.58 -6.16
CA GLY A 45 -12.54 14.48 -5.55
C GLY A 45 -12.23 15.74 -6.36
N GLY A 46 -12.89 15.99 -7.49
CA GLY A 46 -12.55 17.06 -8.44
C GLY A 46 -11.61 16.60 -9.56
N CYS A 47 -11.15 17.56 -10.37
CA CYS A 47 -10.32 17.28 -11.56
C CYS A 47 -8.96 16.65 -11.24
N ASP A 48 -8.50 16.76 -10.00
CA ASP A 48 -7.27 16.18 -9.47
C ASP A 48 -7.47 14.80 -8.82
N SER A 49 -8.64 14.17 -8.97
CA SER A 49 -8.93 12.85 -8.36
C SER A 49 -7.90 11.77 -8.71
N LEU A 50 -7.37 11.78 -9.93
CA LEU A 50 -6.28 10.87 -10.33
C LEU A 50 -4.97 11.16 -9.55
N GLN A 51 -4.64 12.43 -9.35
CA GLN A 51 -3.47 12.79 -8.55
C GLN A 51 -3.66 12.39 -7.09
N LYS A 52 -4.88 12.53 -6.56
CA LYS A 52 -5.23 12.11 -5.20
C LYS A 52 -5.11 10.61 -4.99
N SER A 53 -5.36 9.78 -6.01
CA SER A 53 -5.17 8.32 -5.91
C SER A 53 -3.69 7.95 -5.84
N TYR A 54 -2.82 8.65 -6.57
CA TYR A 54 -1.37 8.50 -6.40
C TYR A 54 -0.88 9.00 -5.05
N GLN A 55 -1.44 10.10 -4.54
CA GLN A 55 -1.13 10.59 -3.20
C GLN A 55 -1.55 9.58 -2.13
N LEU A 56 -2.73 8.96 -2.26
CA LEU A 56 -3.19 7.90 -1.38
C LEU A 56 -2.18 6.73 -1.32
N ALA A 57 -1.67 6.28 -2.47
CA ALA A 57 -0.64 5.24 -2.50
C ALA A 57 0.63 5.65 -1.73
N ALA A 58 1.08 6.90 -1.90
CA ALA A 58 2.24 7.43 -1.19
C ALA A 58 1.99 7.55 0.32
N ASP A 59 0.80 7.98 0.72
CA ASP A 59 0.40 8.12 2.12
C ASP A 59 0.39 6.75 2.82
N ILE A 60 -0.10 5.70 2.16
CA ILE A 60 -0.07 4.32 2.68
C ILE A 60 1.37 3.81 2.84
N VAL A 61 2.24 4.01 1.84
CA VAL A 61 3.68 3.65 1.96
C VAL A 61 4.33 4.38 3.13
N SER A 62 4.02 5.65 3.27
CA SER A 62 4.52 6.50 4.34
C SER A 62 4.03 6.01 5.70
N TRP A 63 2.76 5.64 5.82
CA TRP A 63 2.17 5.06 7.03
C TRP A 63 2.91 3.76 7.43
N PHE A 64 3.09 2.83 6.49
CA PHE A 64 3.86 1.61 6.72
C PHE A 64 5.30 1.88 7.20
N SER A 65 5.95 2.90 6.64
CA SER A 65 7.36 3.20 6.92
C SER A 65 7.58 3.99 8.22
N GLN A 66 6.59 4.78 8.64
CA GLN A 66 6.69 5.65 9.83
C GLN A 66 6.20 4.97 11.11
N SER A 67 5.39 3.93 10.99
CA SER A 67 4.89 3.16 12.13
C SER A 67 6.03 2.45 12.87
N LYS A 68 6.28 2.88 14.10
CA LYS A 68 7.32 2.32 15.00
C LYS A 68 6.80 1.19 15.89
N GLY A 69 5.50 0.91 15.83
CA GLY A 69 4.80 -0.09 16.63
C GLY A 69 4.16 -1.19 15.77
N PRO A 70 3.40 -2.11 16.39
CA PRO A 70 2.57 -3.05 15.64
C PRO A 70 1.63 -2.30 14.70
N LEU A 71 1.50 -2.80 13.49
CA LEU A 71 0.56 -2.30 12.50
C LEU A 71 -0.77 -3.00 12.72
N TYR A 72 -1.84 -2.23 12.87
CA TYR A 72 -3.20 -2.76 12.99
C TYR A 72 -3.98 -2.48 11.71
N VAL A 73 -4.78 -3.46 11.28
CA VAL A 73 -5.64 -3.31 10.10
C VAL A 73 -6.68 -2.20 10.31
N GLU A 74 -7.23 -2.08 11.52
CA GLU A 74 -8.22 -1.06 11.92
C GLU A 74 -7.69 0.38 11.72
N ASP A 75 -6.39 0.60 11.96
CA ASP A 75 -5.76 1.91 11.72
C ASP A 75 -5.64 2.22 10.22
N LEU A 76 -5.37 1.19 9.40
CA LEU A 76 -5.29 1.33 7.95
C LEU A 76 -6.68 1.50 7.33
N GLU A 77 -7.69 0.80 7.83
CA GLU A 77 -9.11 1.00 7.46
C GLU A 77 -9.53 2.44 7.73
N THR A 78 -9.21 2.96 8.92
CA THR A 78 -9.49 4.35 9.30
C THR A 78 -8.82 5.32 8.32
N LEU A 79 -7.54 5.10 7.98
CA LEU A 79 -6.82 5.90 6.99
C LEU A 79 -7.54 5.86 5.62
N LEU A 80 -7.89 4.68 5.11
CA LEU A 80 -8.57 4.55 3.82
C LEU A 80 -9.94 5.25 3.83
N HIS A 81 -10.72 5.06 4.90
CA HIS A 81 -12.02 5.70 5.08
C HIS A 81 -11.90 7.23 5.09
N GLU A 82 -10.99 7.80 5.89
CA GLU A 82 -10.73 9.24 5.92
C GLU A 82 -10.32 9.77 4.55
N ARG A 83 -9.53 9.02 3.79
CA ARG A 83 -9.10 9.44 2.45
C ARG A 83 -10.24 9.43 1.45
N MET A 84 -11.10 8.41 1.48
CA MET A 84 -12.30 8.37 0.63
C MET A 84 -13.26 9.52 0.96
N LEU A 85 -13.47 9.79 2.25
CA LEU A 85 -14.36 10.86 2.69
C LEU A 85 -13.79 12.25 2.37
N LEU A 86 -12.55 12.53 2.78
CA LEU A 86 -11.98 13.88 2.72
C LEU A 86 -11.40 14.24 1.35
N SER A 87 -10.82 13.28 0.64
CA SER A 87 -10.15 13.56 -0.66
C SER A 87 -11.07 13.30 -1.84
N PHE A 88 -11.91 12.27 -1.74
CA PHE A 88 -12.79 11.81 -2.82
C PHE A 88 -14.27 12.13 -2.58
N ASN A 89 -14.63 12.77 -1.46
CA ASN A 89 -16.00 13.17 -1.14
C ASN A 89 -17.00 12.00 -1.27
N THR A 90 -16.60 10.81 -0.81
CA THR A 90 -17.43 9.61 -0.87
C THR A 90 -17.26 8.77 0.39
N GLU A 91 -18.35 8.18 0.83
CA GLU A 91 -18.40 7.20 1.90
C GLU A 91 -18.64 5.84 1.27
N ILE A 92 -17.80 4.86 1.62
CA ILE A 92 -17.89 3.49 1.12
C ILE A 92 -18.28 2.61 2.31
N GLU A 93 -19.43 1.94 2.20
CA GLU A 93 -20.02 1.09 3.24
C GLU A 93 -20.31 -0.34 2.71
N ASP A 94 -19.63 -0.76 1.64
CA ASP A 94 -19.83 -2.06 1.00
C ASP A 94 -18.90 -3.17 1.56
N GLY A 95 -18.10 -2.86 2.57
CA GLY A 95 -17.10 -3.77 3.15
C GLY A 95 -15.75 -3.77 2.42
N SER A 96 -15.63 -3.04 1.30
CA SER A 96 -14.40 -3.08 0.49
C SER A 96 -13.23 -2.33 1.10
N ILE A 97 -13.46 -1.41 2.04
CA ILE A 97 -12.38 -0.72 2.77
C ILE A 97 -11.60 -1.74 3.61
N GLU A 98 -12.32 -2.56 4.36
CA GLU A 98 -11.78 -3.62 5.22
C GLU A 98 -11.02 -4.65 4.36
N GLU A 99 -11.63 -5.14 3.28
CA GLU A 99 -10.99 -6.09 2.37
C GLU A 99 -9.69 -5.54 1.74
N VAL A 100 -9.66 -4.26 1.38
CA VAL A 100 -8.47 -3.62 0.80
C VAL A 100 -7.40 -3.40 1.88
N ALA A 101 -7.77 -3.01 3.09
CA ALA A 101 -6.84 -2.87 4.21
C ALA A 101 -6.17 -4.20 4.55
N GLU A 102 -6.92 -5.29 4.62
CA GLU A 102 -6.38 -6.64 4.85
C GLU A 102 -5.40 -7.04 3.74
N GLN A 103 -5.76 -6.83 2.47
CA GLN A 103 -4.88 -7.14 1.34
C GLN A 103 -3.59 -6.32 1.35
N LEU A 104 -3.66 -5.05 1.73
CA LEU A 104 -2.49 -4.18 1.87
C LEU A 104 -1.56 -4.66 2.99
N MET A 105 -2.13 -5.10 4.12
CA MET A 105 -1.38 -5.66 5.25
C MET A 105 -0.66 -6.94 4.84
N ILE A 106 -1.37 -7.90 4.21
CA ILE A 106 -0.80 -9.16 3.72
C ILE A 106 0.34 -8.88 2.74
N MET A 107 0.11 -8.01 1.75
CA MET A 107 1.12 -7.66 0.75
C MET A 107 2.37 -7.02 1.39
N TYR A 108 2.17 -6.17 2.40
CA TYR A 108 3.29 -5.57 3.12
C TYR A 108 4.07 -6.61 3.94
N GLU A 109 3.38 -7.53 4.63
CA GLU A 109 4.01 -8.64 5.34
C GLU A 109 4.78 -9.57 4.40
N GLU A 110 4.22 -9.91 3.23
CA GLU A 110 4.92 -10.70 2.20
C GLU A 110 6.17 -9.98 1.69
N CYS A 111 6.15 -8.65 1.59
CA CYS A 111 7.33 -7.88 1.20
C CYS A 111 8.41 -7.87 2.30
N LEU A 112 8.00 -7.84 3.57
CA LEU A 112 8.91 -7.97 4.72
C LEU A 112 9.50 -9.38 4.85
N HIS A 113 8.68 -10.41 4.61
CA HIS A 113 9.07 -11.81 4.72
C HIS A 113 9.65 -12.41 3.43
N GLY A 114 9.60 -11.66 2.32
CA GLY A 114 10.06 -12.02 0.97
C GLY A 114 11.58 -12.09 0.80
N ASN A 115 12.25 -12.81 1.71
CA ASN A 115 13.60 -13.33 1.59
C ASN A 115 13.61 -14.85 1.88
N ASN A 116 12.72 -15.63 1.25
CA ASN A 116 12.77 -17.08 1.34
C ASN A 116 13.00 -17.72 -0.04
#